data_AF-A0A2N1VA96-F1
#
_entry.id   AF-A0A2N1VA96-F1
#
_cell.length_a   1.000
_cell.length_b   1.000
_cell.length_c   1.000
_cell.angle_alpha   90.00
_cell.angle_beta   90.00
_cell.angle_gamma   90.00
#
_symmetry.space_group_name_H-M   'P 1'
#
loop_
_entity.id
_entity.type
_entity.pdbx_description
1 polymer ?
#
loop_
_entity_poly.entity_id
_entity_poly.type
_entity_poly.pdbx_seq_one_letter_code
_entity_poly.pdbx_strand_id
1 'polypeptide(L)'
;MRNNFLIFLLFTALLFLTCISINNSQEKKIGDERDGSRSTPIHKIKLLDESNRIILPDDNPQLPFSTKFTCGDCHSYEVIKNGYHFNMPDDKSSFDRKGEPWIYVDMKNLTVIPVSYRGWDGTFTPGQLGISPFQFLKSFGTHFTGGAISEEESIEKPENLFRWQVSGKLPVNCLLCHDASEKSNSSEYSLNILKQNYKWAAAAGSDFAIVSGNAKEMPDNFDLYNRNTYADVDLRVFSPPSVVYDKSIFNNDKVFFNIKRRVPNDKCYYCHSTANVIAAENKIDSGGEDVHLKSGLICVDCHTNGLNHDMIRGFENESRMKNDLKLKSFTCEGCHLQNGIGSIPSRGKLGAPVPLHLGLPSVHLEKVSCTTCHSGIWPGENSNLVKTSRAHKLGVPGINKSAMVFPHIQSPVFAANENGKIEPQRLLWASYWAQLKDGKIEPLHVNSIADSLAIILKTDSLKTYDE
;
A
#
# COMPACT_ATOMS: atom_id res chain seq x y z
N MET A 1 25.05 33.51 45.26
CA MET A 1 25.01 33.25 43.79
C MET A 1 25.67 31.93 43.37
N ARG A 2 26.77 31.46 43.99
CA ARG A 2 27.43 30.18 43.63
C ARG A 2 26.60 28.90 43.87
N ASN A 3 25.79 28.84 44.93
CA ASN A 3 24.99 27.64 45.24
C ASN A 3 23.80 27.44 44.28
N ASN A 4 23.18 28.52 43.80
CA ASN A 4 22.02 28.41 42.90
C ASN A 4 22.44 27.97 41.48
N PHE A 5 23.68 28.28 41.07
CA PHE A 5 24.21 27.87 39.77
C PHE A 5 24.54 26.37 39.73
N LEU A 6 25.06 25.81 40.83
CA LEU A 6 25.29 24.36 40.94
C LEU A 6 24.00 23.55 40.93
N ILE A 7 22.96 24.04 41.62
CA ILE A 7 21.64 23.37 41.64
C ILE A 7 21.00 23.39 40.24
N PHE A 8 21.15 24.48 39.49
CA PHE A 8 20.64 24.59 38.12
C PHE A 8 21.39 23.68 37.13
N LEU A 9 22.70 23.51 37.30
CA LEU A 9 23.51 22.57 36.51
C LEU A 9 23.20 21.10 36.82
N LEU A 10 22.94 20.77 38.09
CA LEU A 10 22.50 19.43 38.49
C LEU A 10 21.09 19.12 37.96
N PHE A 11 20.16 20.08 37.98
CA PHE A 11 18.82 19.89 37.43
C PHE A 11 18.80 19.74 35.91
N THR A 12 19.62 20.52 35.19
CA THR A 12 19.74 20.41 33.72
C THR A 12 20.47 19.13 33.29
N ALA A 13 21.49 18.69 34.03
CA ALA A 13 22.13 17.39 33.80
C ALA A 13 21.19 16.22 34.10
N LEU A 14 20.37 16.29 35.17
CA LEU A 14 19.38 15.26 35.49
C LEU A 14 18.25 15.21 34.46
N LEU A 15 17.78 16.36 33.94
CA LEU A 15 16.83 16.41 32.82
C LEU A 15 17.43 15.82 31.53
N PHE A 16 18.70 16.12 31.22
CA PHE A 16 19.39 15.52 30.08
C PHE A 16 19.58 14.01 30.23
N LEU A 17 19.89 13.52 31.43
CA LEU A 17 20.01 12.09 31.73
C LEU A 17 18.66 11.36 31.69
N THR A 18 17.55 12.00 32.08
CA THR A 18 16.20 11.43 31.93
C THR A 18 15.70 11.45 30.47
N CYS A 19 16.19 12.37 29.64
CA CYS A 19 15.84 12.42 28.22
C CYS A 19 16.64 11.43 27.33
N ILE A 20 17.77 10.88 27.81
CA ILE A 20 18.64 9.99 27.02
C ILE A 20 18.28 8.49 27.20
N SER A 21 17.26 8.14 27.98
CA SER A 21 16.93 6.72 28.24
C SER A 21 15.46 6.36 28.14
N ILE A 22 14.69 7.04 27.29
CA ILE A 22 13.48 6.44 26.69
C ILE A 22 13.88 5.87 25.33
N ASN A 23 14.82 4.92 25.33
CA ASN A 23 14.74 3.88 24.32
C ASN A 23 13.50 3.09 24.72
N ASN A 24 12.39 3.36 24.03
CA ASN A 24 11.18 2.55 24.12
C ASN A 24 11.52 1.18 23.53
N SER A 25 12.28 0.39 24.28
CA SER A 25 12.55 -1.02 24.01
C SER A 25 11.23 -1.72 24.25
N GLN A 26 10.35 -1.65 23.25
CA GLN A 26 9.13 -2.41 23.24
C GLN A 26 9.48 -3.87 23.49
N GLU A 27 8.88 -4.47 24.52
CA GLU A 27 9.11 -5.87 24.83
C GLU A 27 8.84 -6.70 23.58
N LYS A 28 9.84 -7.51 23.20
CA LYS A 28 9.74 -8.38 22.02
C LYS A 28 8.63 -9.39 22.27
N LYS A 29 7.67 -9.48 21.35
CA LYS A 29 6.57 -10.43 21.47
C LYS A 29 6.97 -11.79 20.94
N ILE A 30 6.21 -12.82 21.33
CA ILE A 30 6.51 -14.22 20.99
C ILE A 30 6.61 -14.45 19.47
N GLY A 31 5.83 -13.73 18.66
CA GLY A 31 5.86 -13.84 17.20
C GLY A 31 6.97 -13.01 16.53
N ASP A 32 7.64 -12.13 17.26
CA ASP A 32 8.67 -11.23 16.71
C ASP A 32 10.02 -11.93 16.55
N GLU A 33 10.29 -12.98 17.33
CA GLU A 33 11.55 -13.71 17.32
C GLU A 33 11.46 -15.02 16.54
N ARG A 34 12.56 -15.37 15.85
CA ARG A 34 12.69 -16.68 15.22
C ARG A 34 13.38 -17.63 16.20
N ASP A 35 12.80 -18.81 16.37
CA ASP A 35 13.42 -19.94 17.07
C ASP A 35 14.42 -20.72 16.18
N GLY A 36 14.54 -20.34 14.91
CA GLY A 36 15.40 -20.98 13.91
C GLY A 36 14.71 -22.07 13.08
N SER A 37 13.47 -22.46 13.43
CA SER A 37 12.70 -23.39 12.63
C SER A 37 12.30 -22.77 11.27
N ARG A 38 12.26 -23.63 10.24
CA ARG A 38 11.75 -23.28 8.92
C ARG A 38 10.27 -23.61 8.75
N SER A 39 9.64 -24.25 9.74
CA SER A 39 8.20 -24.48 9.77
C SER A 39 7.45 -23.19 10.13
N THR A 40 6.26 -23.00 9.58
CA THR A 40 5.38 -21.90 9.99
C THR A 40 4.66 -22.26 11.29
N PRO A 41 4.73 -21.43 12.34
CA PRO A 41 3.92 -21.63 13.54
C PRO A 41 2.42 -21.61 13.23
N ILE A 42 1.65 -22.42 13.96
CA ILE A 42 0.20 -22.45 13.84
C ILE A 42 -0.39 -21.23 14.54
N HIS A 43 -1.18 -20.43 13.83
CA HIS A 43 -1.85 -19.26 14.39
C HIS A 43 -3.27 -19.64 14.83
N LYS A 44 -3.43 -19.99 16.10
CA LYS A 44 -4.75 -20.17 16.75
C LYS A 44 -4.89 -19.09 17.83
N ILE A 45 -5.61 -18.03 17.51
CA ILE A 45 -5.64 -16.80 18.31
C ILE A 45 -7.07 -16.35 18.57
N LYS A 46 -7.28 -15.60 19.65
CA LYS A 46 -8.57 -14.98 19.94
C LYS A 46 -8.81 -13.82 18.97
N LEU A 47 -10.05 -13.62 18.55
CA LEU A 47 -10.42 -12.41 17.82
C LEU A 47 -10.57 -11.26 18.81
N LEU A 48 -9.94 -10.13 18.52
CA LEU A 48 -10.03 -8.90 19.31
C LEU A 48 -10.59 -7.77 18.45
N ASP A 49 -11.56 -7.02 18.96
CA ASP A 49 -12.14 -5.86 18.27
C ASP A 49 -11.22 -4.61 18.32
N GLU A 50 -11.70 -3.49 17.78
CA GLU A 50 -10.97 -2.20 17.80
C GLU A 50 -10.81 -1.58 19.19
N SER A 51 -11.55 -2.06 20.19
CA SER A 51 -11.44 -1.68 21.59
C SER A 51 -10.60 -2.67 22.41
N ASN A 52 -9.88 -3.59 21.75
CA ASN A 52 -9.09 -4.65 22.37
C ASN A 52 -9.92 -5.59 23.26
N ARG A 53 -11.19 -5.83 22.92
CA ARG A 53 -12.08 -6.78 23.61
C ARG A 53 -12.19 -8.06 22.81
N ILE A 54 -12.29 -9.19 23.52
CA ILE A 54 -12.49 -10.51 22.90
C ILE A 54 -13.85 -10.52 22.23
N ILE A 55 -13.88 -10.95 20.96
CA ILE A 55 -15.10 -11.23 20.22
C ILE A 55 -15.47 -12.70 20.45
N LEU A 56 -16.67 -12.93 20.94
CA LEU A 56 -17.23 -14.26 21.14
C LEU A 56 -18.20 -14.64 20.01
N PRO A 57 -18.39 -15.95 19.74
CA PRO A 57 -19.27 -16.41 18.67
C PRO A 57 -20.74 -15.97 18.80
N ASP A 58 -21.19 -15.67 20.02
CA ASP A 58 -22.57 -15.34 20.34
C ASP A 58 -22.77 -13.84 20.69
N ASP A 59 -21.77 -12.99 20.47
CA ASP A 59 -21.90 -11.55 20.68
C ASP A 59 -23.01 -10.95 19.81
N ASN A 60 -23.73 -9.98 20.36
CA ASN A 60 -24.78 -9.25 19.66
C ASN A 60 -24.77 -7.76 20.07
N PRO A 61 -24.45 -6.83 19.15
CA PRO A 61 -23.99 -7.08 17.78
C PRO A 61 -22.59 -7.70 17.74
N GLN A 62 -22.29 -8.49 16.70
CA GLN A 62 -20.91 -8.92 16.43
C GLN A 62 -20.08 -7.75 15.87
N LEU A 63 -18.84 -7.64 16.35
CA LEU A 63 -17.89 -6.63 15.90
C LEU A 63 -16.81 -7.25 15.00
N PRO A 64 -16.30 -6.50 14.00
CA PRO A 64 -15.18 -6.95 13.20
C PRO A 64 -13.92 -7.02 14.06
N PHE A 65 -13.10 -8.04 13.83
CA PHE A 65 -11.81 -8.13 14.49
C PHE A 65 -10.87 -7.06 13.93
N SER A 66 -10.03 -6.52 14.80
CA SER A 66 -8.96 -5.61 14.48
C SER A 66 -7.66 -6.40 14.35
N THR A 67 -7.00 -6.33 13.19
CA THR A 67 -5.67 -6.92 12.99
C THR A 67 -4.64 -6.30 13.94
N LYS A 68 -4.80 -5.02 14.29
CA LYS A 68 -3.95 -4.31 15.25
C LYS A 68 -3.91 -4.99 16.61
N PHE A 69 -5.05 -5.45 17.12
CA PHE A 69 -5.12 -6.11 18.41
C PHE A 69 -5.00 -7.63 18.28
N THR A 70 -5.71 -8.24 17.34
CA THR A 70 -5.73 -9.69 17.11
C THR A 70 -4.34 -10.23 16.77
N CYS A 71 -3.66 -9.66 15.77
CA CYS A 71 -2.27 -10.05 15.44
C CYS A 71 -1.27 -9.37 16.38
N GLY A 72 -1.62 -8.19 16.89
CA GLY A 72 -0.79 -7.44 17.82
C GLY A 72 -0.56 -8.14 19.15
N ASP A 73 -1.39 -9.08 19.57
CA ASP A 73 -1.13 -9.87 20.79
C ASP A 73 0.20 -10.65 20.70
N CYS A 74 0.55 -11.12 19.49
CA CYS A 74 1.76 -11.90 19.24
C CYS A 74 2.87 -11.12 18.52
N HIS A 75 2.55 -10.03 17.83
CA HIS A 75 3.50 -9.26 17.03
C HIS A 75 3.53 -7.77 17.39
N SER A 76 4.71 -7.14 17.29
CA SER A 76 4.81 -5.70 17.52
C SER A 76 4.19 -4.90 16.37
N TYR A 77 2.94 -4.47 16.54
CA TYR A 77 2.23 -3.61 15.60
C TYR A 77 2.96 -2.30 15.33
N GLU A 78 3.53 -1.69 16.37
CA GLU A 78 4.26 -0.42 16.26
C GLU A 78 5.53 -0.54 15.43
N VAL A 79 6.19 -1.70 15.42
CA VAL A 79 7.31 -1.97 14.52
C VAL A 79 6.81 -2.25 13.10
N ILE A 80 5.74 -3.03 12.96
CA ILE A 80 5.18 -3.43 11.66
C ILE A 80 4.64 -2.25 10.87
N LYS A 81 3.85 -1.36 11.51
CA LYS A 81 3.14 -0.25 10.83
C LYS A 81 4.07 0.77 10.18
N ASN A 82 5.36 0.73 10.52
CA ASN A 82 6.40 1.56 9.93
C ASN A 82 6.97 1.00 8.63
N GLY A 83 6.46 -0.14 8.13
CA GLY A 83 6.87 -0.72 6.86
C GLY A 83 6.43 0.07 5.64
N TYR A 84 7.06 -0.21 4.49
CA TYR A 84 6.89 0.56 3.24
C TYR A 84 5.45 0.62 2.71
N HIS A 85 4.66 -0.43 2.94
CA HIS A 85 3.28 -0.51 2.48
C HIS A 85 2.28 0.18 3.41
N PHE A 86 2.66 0.44 4.67
CA PHE A 86 1.76 0.89 5.73
C PHE A 86 1.96 2.35 6.12
N ASN A 87 3.19 2.85 6.00
CA ASN A 87 3.55 4.15 6.52
C ASN A 87 3.26 5.31 5.56
N MET A 88 2.99 6.47 6.13
CA MET A 88 3.43 7.72 5.52
C MET A 88 4.94 7.83 5.69
N PRO A 89 5.66 8.52 4.81
CA PRO A 89 7.02 8.92 5.14
C PRO A 89 7.00 9.74 6.44
N ASP A 90 7.60 9.17 7.49
CA ASP A 90 8.36 9.98 8.44
C ASP A 90 9.48 10.67 7.66
N ASP A 91 10.06 11.74 8.22
CA ASP A 91 11.19 12.55 7.69
C ASP A 91 12.43 11.74 7.20
N LYS A 92 12.39 10.41 7.28
CA LYS A 92 13.42 9.44 6.89
C LYS A 92 13.51 9.11 5.39
N SER A 93 12.82 9.75 4.45
CA SER A 93 13.00 9.39 3.03
C SER A 93 13.06 10.55 2.04
N SER A 94 14.08 11.41 2.16
CA SER A 94 14.56 12.21 1.03
C SER A 94 15.47 11.44 0.06
N PHE A 95 15.81 10.18 0.36
CA PHE A 95 16.78 9.41 -0.41
C PHE A 95 16.24 8.14 -1.07
N ASP A 96 14.96 7.77 -0.93
CA ASP A 96 14.47 6.48 -1.43
C ASP A 96 14.08 6.47 -2.93
N ARG A 97 14.26 5.32 -3.60
CA ARG A 97 13.85 5.11 -5.00
C ARG A 97 12.39 5.49 -5.20
N LYS A 98 12.05 6.21 -6.26
CA LYS A 98 10.64 6.53 -6.55
C LYS A 98 9.84 5.25 -6.86
N GLY A 99 8.62 5.15 -6.34
CA GLY A 99 7.67 4.06 -6.64
C GLY A 99 6.53 4.56 -7.52
N GLU A 100 5.51 3.71 -7.74
CA GLU A 100 4.28 4.15 -8.40
C GLU A 100 3.51 5.14 -7.49
N PRO A 101 3.25 6.38 -7.91
CA PRO A 101 2.40 7.29 -7.17
C PRO A 101 0.95 6.82 -7.20
N TRP A 102 0.12 7.32 -6.29
CA TRP A 102 -1.32 7.25 -6.48
C TRP A 102 -1.71 8.17 -7.64
N ILE A 103 -2.74 7.85 -8.43
CA ILE A 103 -3.17 8.71 -9.53
C ILE A 103 -4.62 9.09 -9.29
N TYR A 104 -4.85 10.33 -8.89
CA TYR A 104 -6.20 10.85 -8.74
C TYR A 104 -6.76 11.14 -10.13
N VAL A 105 -7.90 10.55 -10.45
CA VAL A 105 -8.60 10.74 -11.71
C VAL A 105 -10.01 11.24 -11.42
N ASP A 106 -10.36 12.36 -12.05
CA ASP A 106 -11.70 12.92 -12.07
C ASP A 106 -12.01 13.37 -13.50
N MET A 107 -12.73 12.52 -14.22
CA MET A 107 -13.06 12.74 -15.62
C MET A 107 -14.02 13.90 -15.82
N LYS A 108 -14.88 14.21 -14.84
CA LYS A 108 -15.82 15.33 -14.93
C LYS A 108 -15.07 16.66 -14.95
N ASN A 109 -13.96 16.71 -14.22
CA ASN A 109 -13.10 17.88 -14.11
C ASN A 109 -11.81 17.77 -14.96
N LEU A 110 -11.73 16.79 -15.87
CA LEU A 110 -10.55 16.54 -16.73
C LEU A 110 -9.22 16.48 -15.96
N THR A 111 -9.27 15.93 -14.75
CA THR A 111 -8.15 15.90 -13.82
C THR A 111 -7.54 14.51 -13.76
N VAL A 112 -6.22 14.44 -13.99
CA VAL A 112 -5.36 13.29 -13.82
C VAL A 112 -4.07 13.79 -13.17
N ILE A 113 -3.89 13.51 -11.88
CA ILE A 113 -2.78 14.07 -11.10
C ILE A 113 -2.08 12.99 -10.25
N PRO A 114 -0.74 12.89 -10.35
CA PRO A 114 0.04 12.01 -9.47
C PRO A 114 0.06 12.54 -8.03
N VAL A 115 -0.28 11.67 -7.09
CA VAL A 115 -0.41 11.97 -5.67
C VAL A 115 0.55 11.10 -4.85
N SER A 116 1.33 11.71 -3.96
CA SER A 116 2.24 10.99 -3.07
C SER A 116 2.48 11.76 -1.78
N TYR A 117 2.36 11.08 -0.64
CA TYR A 117 2.84 11.64 0.64
C TYR A 117 4.37 11.75 0.69
N ARG A 118 5.11 11.03 -0.17
CA ARG A 118 6.59 11.02 -0.24
C ARG A 118 7.21 12.20 -0.96
N GLY A 119 6.40 13.09 -1.54
CA GLY A 119 6.90 14.32 -2.16
C GLY A 119 7.92 14.08 -3.28
N TRP A 120 7.78 12.98 -4.02
CA TRP A 120 8.65 12.70 -5.16
C TRP A 120 8.46 13.75 -6.26
N ASP A 121 9.53 14.07 -6.99
CA ASP A 121 9.44 15.00 -8.13
C ASP A 121 8.35 14.54 -9.12
N GLY A 122 7.56 15.50 -9.58
CA GLY A 122 6.42 15.24 -10.47
C GLY A 122 5.16 14.74 -9.76
N THR A 123 5.13 14.70 -8.42
CA THR A 123 3.94 14.36 -7.62
C THR A 123 3.51 15.51 -6.74
N PHE A 124 2.24 15.47 -6.32
CA PHE A 124 1.65 16.41 -5.37
C PHE A 124 1.27 15.70 -4.08
N THR A 125 1.47 16.36 -2.95
CA THR A 125 0.99 15.84 -1.67
C THR A 125 -0.54 15.96 -1.58
N PRO A 126 -1.22 15.06 -0.86
CA PRO A 126 -2.65 15.18 -0.61
C PRO A 126 -3.06 16.54 -0.02
N GLY A 127 -2.23 17.10 0.87
CA GLY A 127 -2.45 18.43 1.45
C GLY A 127 -2.49 19.55 0.40
N GLN A 128 -1.57 19.56 -0.58
CA GLN A 128 -1.57 20.52 -1.69
C GLN A 128 -2.84 20.44 -2.55
N LEU A 129 -3.48 19.27 -2.59
CA LEU A 129 -4.67 19.02 -3.38
C LEU A 129 -5.98 19.13 -2.58
N GLY A 130 -5.90 19.46 -1.29
CA GLY A 130 -7.05 19.45 -0.39
C GLY A 130 -7.69 18.06 -0.18
N ILE A 131 -6.93 16.99 -0.41
CA ILE A 131 -7.38 15.61 -0.21
C ILE A 131 -7.21 15.27 1.28
N SER A 132 -8.31 15.10 2.01
CA SER A 132 -8.30 14.60 3.39
C SER A 132 -7.92 13.12 3.45
N PRO A 133 -7.49 12.60 4.61
CA PRO A 133 -7.27 11.16 4.79
C PRO A 133 -8.47 10.28 4.41
N PHE A 134 -9.69 10.75 4.74
CA PHE A 134 -10.92 10.06 4.38
C PHE A 134 -11.15 10.04 2.86
N GLN A 135 -10.96 11.18 2.20
CA GLN A 135 -11.05 11.27 0.74
C GLN A 135 -9.97 10.43 0.05
N PHE A 136 -8.76 10.35 0.62
CA PHE A 136 -7.69 9.49 0.14
C PHE A 136 -8.13 8.02 0.13
N LEU A 137 -8.72 7.52 1.23
CA LEU A 137 -9.22 6.14 1.28
C LEU A 137 -10.34 5.89 0.27
N LYS A 138 -11.23 6.86 0.06
CA LYS A 138 -12.28 6.78 -0.97
C LYS A 138 -11.69 6.65 -2.37
N SER A 139 -10.61 7.36 -2.69
CA SER A 139 -9.95 7.31 -4.00
C SER A 139 -9.07 6.07 -4.19
N PHE A 140 -8.27 5.73 -3.19
CA PHE A 140 -7.13 4.81 -3.33
C PHE A 140 -7.20 3.57 -2.44
N GLY A 141 -8.12 3.54 -1.47
CA GLY A 141 -8.12 2.56 -0.39
C GLY A 141 -8.22 1.10 -0.85
N THR A 142 -8.83 0.84 -2.01
CA THR A 142 -8.95 -0.53 -2.59
C THR A 142 -7.60 -1.25 -2.70
N HIS A 143 -6.51 -0.53 -2.91
CA HIS A 143 -5.17 -1.10 -3.01
C HIS A 143 -4.23 -0.57 -1.93
N PHE A 144 -4.79 0.02 -0.87
CA PHE A 144 -4.07 0.47 0.31
C PHE A 144 -4.21 -0.58 1.41
N THR A 145 -3.12 -0.88 2.11
CA THR A 145 -3.07 -1.98 3.09
C THR A 145 -3.44 -1.56 4.52
N GLY A 146 -3.95 -0.34 4.70
CA GLY A 146 -4.25 0.24 6.00
C GLY A 146 -3.01 0.76 6.74
N GLY A 147 -3.23 1.40 7.89
CA GLY A 147 -2.20 2.08 8.66
C GLY A 147 -2.08 3.59 8.36
N ALA A 148 -1.14 4.24 9.04
CA ALA A 148 -0.81 5.66 8.90
C ALA A 148 -2.04 6.57 8.82
N ILE A 149 -2.32 7.15 7.65
CA ILE A 149 -3.40 8.13 7.46
C ILE A 149 -4.79 7.66 7.88
N SER A 150 -4.96 6.35 8.01
CA SER A 150 -6.25 5.73 8.32
C SER A 150 -6.42 5.36 9.79
N GLU A 151 -5.44 5.72 10.63
CA GLU A 151 -5.45 5.58 12.08
C GLU A 151 -5.08 6.87 12.82
N GLU A 152 -4.32 7.78 12.19
CA GLU A 152 -3.80 9.00 12.84
C GLU A 152 -4.87 10.09 13.00
N GLU A 153 -5.42 10.21 14.21
CA GLU A 153 -6.46 11.20 14.55
C GLU A 153 -5.97 12.65 14.39
N SER A 154 -4.67 12.93 14.59
CA SER A 154 -4.13 14.29 14.57
C SER A 154 -4.17 14.96 13.20
N ILE A 155 -4.32 14.19 12.12
CA ILE A 155 -4.40 14.69 10.75
C ILE A 155 -5.83 14.66 10.20
N GLU A 156 -6.79 14.22 11.02
CA GLU A 156 -8.20 14.19 10.63
C GLU A 156 -8.75 15.60 10.55
N LYS A 157 -9.60 15.79 9.54
CA LYS A 157 -10.26 17.05 9.32
C LYS A 157 -11.60 17.07 10.06
N PRO A 158 -11.96 18.17 10.75
CA PRO A 158 -13.19 18.26 11.53
C PRO A 158 -14.45 17.81 10.80
N GLU A 159 -14.54 18.11 9.50
CA GLU A 159 -15.67 17.73 8.65
C GLU A 159 -15.86 16.21 8.45
N ASN A 160 -14.84 15.39 8.74
CA ASN A 160 -14.89 13.93 8.60
C ASN A 160 -14.97 13.19 9.96
N LEU A 161 -15.02 13.90 11.10
CA LEU A 161 -14.96 13.27 12.43
C LEU A 161 -16.08 12.25 12.65
N PHE A 162 -17.33 12.65 12.44
CA PHE A 162 -18.49 11.74 12.57
C PHE A 162 -18.45 10.63 11.53
N ARG A 163 -18.06 10.95 10.30
CA ARG A 163 -17.94 9.97 9.22
C ARG A 163 -16.91 8.87 9.54
N TRP A 164 -15.83 9.18 10.24
CA TRP A 164 -14.89 8.17 10.76
C TRP A 164 -15.50 7.27 11.85
N GLN A 165 -16.42 7.76 12.67
CA GLN A 165 -17.11 6.94 13.68
C GLN A 165 -18.02 5.90 13.01
N VAL A 166 -18.67 6.28 11.91
CA VAL A 166 -19.52 5.38 11.10
C VAL A 166 -18.68 4.33 10.38
N SER A 167 -17.60 4.77 9.71
CA SER A 167 -16.77 3.92 8.84
C SER A 167 -15.79 3.04 9.61
N GLY A 168 -15.35 3.50 10.78
CA GLY A 168 -14.24 2.97 11.54
C GLY A 168 -12.86 3.29 10.94
N LYS A 169 -11.79 3.03 11.70
CA LYS A 169 -10.40 3.15 11.22
C LYS A 169 -10.03 1.95 10.33
N LEU A 170 -8.98 2.10 9.53
CA LEU A 170 -8.43 1.01 8.70
C LEU A 170 -7.02 0.63 9.19
N PRO A 171 -6.88 -0.28 10.17
CA PRO A 171 -5.55 -0.70 10.62
C PRO A 171 -4.81 -1.45 9.51
N VAL A 172 -3.50 -1.61 9.69
CA VAL A 172 -2.66 -2.48 8.85
C VAL A 172 -3.30 -3.86 8.74
N ASN A 173 -3.68 -4.23 7.52
CA ASN A 173 -4.28 -5.52 7.25
C ASN A 173 -3.22 -6.56 6.87
N CYS A 174 -2.68 -7.25 7.88
CA CYS A 174 -1.70 -8.32 7.71
C CYS A 174 -2.17 -9.42 6.75
N LEU A 175 -3.48 -9.69 6.70
CA LEU A 175 -4.06 -10.80 5.95
C LEU A 175 -4.07 -10.58 4.44
N LEU A 176 -3.98 -9.34 3.96
CA LEU A 176 -3.83 -9.07 2.52
C LEU A 176 -2.59 -9.73 1.92
N CYS A 177 -1.54 -9.91 2.73
CA CYS A 177 -0.30 -10.53 2.32
C CYS A 177 -0.14 -11.94 2.89
N HIS A 178 -0.52 -12.14 4.14
CA HIS A 178 -0.15 -13.34 4.87
C HIS A 178 -1.20 -14.45 4.86
N ASP A 179 -2.46 -14.16 4.56
CA ASP A 179 -3.51 -15.18 4.54
C ASP A 179 -3.36 -16.10 3.34
N ALA A 180 -3.09 -17.37 3.60
CA ALA A 180 -2.90 -18.41 2.61
C ALA A 180 -4.13 -19.30 2.43
N SER A 181 -5.28 -18.93 3.01
CA SER A 181 -6.55 -19.58 2.70
C SER A 181 -6.93 -19.36 1.23
N GLU A 182 -7.32 -20.44 0.56
CA GLU A 182 -7.86 -20.39 -0.82
C GLU A 182 -9.19 -19.64 -0.91
N LYS A 183 -9.85 -19.43 0.24
CA LYS A 183 -11.12 -18.70 0.36
C LYS A 183 -10.92 -17.23 0.74
N SER A 184 -9.69 -16.81 1.06
CA SER A 184 -9.38 -15.40 1.29
C SER A 184 -9.60 -14.58 0.02
N ASN A 185 -10.13 -13.35 0.16
CA ASN A 185 -10.59 -12.58 -0.99
C ASN A 185 -10.23 -11.10 -0.88
N SER A 186 -9.13 -10.70 -1.53
CA SER A 186 -8.69 -9.30 -1.61
C SER A 186 -9.71 -8.39 -2.32
N SER A 187 -10.56 -8.95 -3.20
CA SER A 187 -11.63 -8.19 -3.82
C SER A 187 -12.78 -7.87 -2.87
N GLU A 188 -13.13 -8.76 -1.95
CA GLU A 188 -14.12 -8.44 -0.91
C GLU A 188 -13.61 -7.37 0.07
N TYR A 189 -12.31 -7.38 0.39
CA TYR A 189 -11.67 -6.25 1.08
C TYR A 189 -11.90 -4.95 0.31
N SER A 190 -11.55 -4.90 -0.98
CA SER A 190 -11.71 -3.71 -1.82
C SER A 190 -13.15 -3.24 -1.94
N LEU A 191 -14.11 -4.15 -2.09
CA LEU A 191 -15.53 -3.82 -2.16
C LEU A 191 -16.02 -3.20 -0.85
N ASN A 192 -15.51 -3.65 0.30
CA ASN A 192 -15.81 -3.05 1.59
C ASN A 192 -15.16 -1.67 1.77
N ILE A 193 -13.97 -1.44 1.21
CA ILE A 193 -13.40 -0.09 1.13
C ILE A 193 -14.32 0.86 0.33
N LEU A 194 -14.85 0.42 -0.81
CA LEU A 194 -15.77 1.24 -1.62
C LEU A 194 -17.09 1.55 -0.88
N LYS A 195 -17.52 0.67 0.02
CA LYS A 195 -18.66 0.85 0.94
C LYS A 195 -18.33 1.68 2.18
N GLN A 196 -17.09 2.17 2.31
CA GLN A 196 -16.57 2.83 3.51
C GLN A 196 -16.62 1.96 4.78
N ASN A 197 -16.73 0.64 4.63
CA ASN A 197 -16.73 -0.32 5.74
C ASN A 197 -15.29 -0.55 6.26
N TYR A 198 -14.55 0.51 6.57
CA TYR A 198 -13.11 0.47 6.81
C TYR A 198 -12.71 -0.47 7.96
N LYS A 199 -13.37 -0.40 9.12
CA LYS A 199 -13.05 -1.33 10.23
C LYS A 199 -13.46 -2.78 9.96
N TRP A 200 -14.39 -3.02 9.04
CA TRP A 200 -14.82 -4.37 8.65
C TRP A 200 -14.01 -4.95 7.49
N ALA A 201 -13.19 -4.15 6.80
CA ALA A 201 -12.56 -4.55 5.55
C ALA A 201 -11.66 -5.79 5.71
N ALA A 202 -10.89 -5.89 6.81
CA ALA A 202 -10.05 -7.05 7.08
C ALA A 202 -10.88 -8.33 7.28
N ALA A 203 -11.98 -8.24 8.04
CA ALA A 203 -12.90 -9.36 8.21
C ALA A 203 -13.54 -9.77 6.88
N ALA A 204 -13.96 -8.80 6.06
CA ALA A 204 -14.58 -9.08 4.77
C ALA A 204 -13.67 -9.85 3.80
N GLY A 205 -12.36 -9.61 3.85
CA GLY A 205 -11.38 -10.33 3.02
C GLY A 205 -10.96 -11.68 3.57
N SER A 206 -11.38 -12.04 4.79
CA SER A 206 -11.03 -13.29 5.46
C SER A 206 -12.00 -14.42 5.06
N ASP A 207 -11.56 -15.67 5.15
CA ASP A 207 -12.36 -16.84 4.75
C ASP A 207 -13.45 -17.26 5.74
N PHE A 208 -13.49 -16.62 6.90
CA PHE A 208 -14.30 -17.06 8.03
C PHE A 208 -15.31 -16.02 8.53
N ALA A 209 -15.45 -14.90 7.81
CA ALA A 209 -16.37 -13.82 8.14
C ALA A 209 -17.13 -13.36 6.90
N ILE A 210 -18.40 -13.02 7.08
CA ILE A 210 -19.24 -12.40 6.05
C ILE A 210 -19.56 -10.99 6.53
N VAL A 211 -19.18 -10.00 5.73
CA VAL A 211 -19.48 -8.59 6.00
C VAL A 211 -20.58 -8.13 5.06
N SER A 212 -21.59 -7.48 5.62
CA SER A 212 -22.72 -6.93 4.88
C SER A 212 -22.95 -5.46 5.25
N GLY A 213 -23.88 -4.81 4.54
CA GLY A 213 -24.20 -3.40 4.74
C GLY A 213 -23.19 -2.44 4.12
N ASN A 214 -23.46 -1.15 4.28
CA ASN A 214 -22.74 -0.08 3.59
C ASN A 214 -22.70 1.20 4.44
N ALA A 215 -21.55 1.42 5.10
CA ALA A 215 -21.31 2.59 5.95
C ALA A 215 -21.45 3.92 5.20
N LYS A 216 -21.15 3.95 3.90
CA LYS A 216 -21.33 5.14 3.06
C LYS A 216 -22.78 5.64 3.06
N GLU A 217 -23.74 4.73 3.09
CA GLU A 217 -25.17 5.03 3.00
C GLU A 217 -25.80 5.28 4.38
N MET A 218 -25.01 5.21 5.46
CA MET A 218 -25.46 5.54 6.81
C MET A 218 -25.28 7.03 7.11
N PRO A 219 -26.16 7.61 7.95
CA PRO A 219 -26.03 8.99 8.40
C PRO A 219 -24.82 9.16 9.31
N ASP A 220 -24.27 10.38 9.41
CA ASP A 220 -23.05 10.66 10.18
C ASP A 220 -23.19 10.39 11.68
N ASN A 221 -24.40 10.47 12.22
CA ASN A 221 -24.71 10.14 13.61
C ASN A 221 -24.98 8.65 13.85
N PHE A 222 -24.76 7.78 12.85
CA PHE A 222 -24.97 6.35 12.97
C PHE A 222 -24.19 5.76 14.15
N ASP A 223 -24.90 5.02 14.99
CA ASP A 223 -24.38 4.24 16.09
C ASP A 223 -24.97 2.82 16.02
N LEU A 224 -24.09 1.83 15.86
CA LEU A 224 -24.45 0.41 15.77
C LEU A 224 -25.26 -0.07 16.98
N TYR A 225 -25.06 0.54 18.15
CA TYR A 225 -25.75 0.15 19.39
C TYR A 225 -27.08 0.88 19.59
N ASN A 226 -27.36 1.92 18.80
CA ASN A 226 -28.54 2.74 18.95
C ASN A 226 -29.32 2.83 17.63
N ARG A 227 -30.32 1.96 17.49
CA ARG A 227 -31.20 1.89 16.31
C ARG A 227 -31.86 3.22 15.95
N ASN A 228 -32.08 4.11 16.92
CA ASN A 228 -32.71 5.40 16.66
C ASN A 228 -31.86 6.29 15.74
N THR A 229 -30.55 6.07 15.69
CA THR A 229 -29.64 6.87 14.85
C THR A 229 -29.79 6.59 13.35
N TYR A 230 -30.43 5.48 12.97
CA TYR A 230 -30.66 5.09 11.58
C TYR A 230 -32.09 4.59 11.35
N ALA A 231 -33.04 4.99 12.21
CA ALA A 231 -34.44 4.55 12.12
C ALA A 231 -35.13 5.00 10.82
N ASP A 232 -34.71 6.15 10.28
CA ASP A 232 -35.26 6.73 9.04
C ASP A 232 -34.63 6.13 7.77
N VAL A 233 -33.63 5.27 7.90
CA VAL A 233 -33.01 4.58 6.76
C VAL A 233 -33.92 3.45 6.31
N ASP A 234 -34.25 3.40 5.01
CA ASP A 234 -34.98 2.27 4.44
C ASP A 234 -34.10 1.01 4.43
N LEU A 235 -34.26 0.18 5.48
CA LEU A 235 -33.49 -1.03 5.68
C LEU A 235 -33.70 -2.11 4.61
N ARG A 236 -34.69 -1.94 3.72
CA ARG A 236 -34.90 -2.80 2.55
C ARG A 236 -33.92 -2.47 1.42
N VAL A 237 -33.38 -1.25 1.42
CA VAL A 237 -32.47 -0.73 0.39
C VAL A 237 -31.05 -0.61 0.93
N PHE A 238 -30.89 -0.11 2.16
CA PHE A 238 -29.58 0.11 2.79
C PHE A 238 -29.52 -0.55 4.15
N SER A 239 -28.49 -1.36 4.37
CA SER A 239 -28.28 -2.00 5.67
C SER A 239 -27.05 -1.42 6.39
N PRO A 240 -27.11 -1.24 7.72
CA PRO A 240 -25.95 -0.95 8.53
C PRO A 240 -24.81 -1.94 8.29
N PRO A 241 -23.55 -1.49 8.32
CA PRO A 241 -22.41 -2.38 8.26
C PRO A 241 -22.44 -3.37 9.43
N SER A 242 -22.27 -4.65 9.13
CA SER A 242 -22.28 -5.73 10.13
C SER A 242 -21.36 -6.87 9.68
N VAL A 243 -20.96 -7.70 10.64
CA VAL A 243 -20.19 -8.93 10.40
C VAL A 243 -20.89 -10.12 11.02
N VAL A 244 -20.79 -11.26 10.36
CA VAL A 244 -21.17 -12.57 10.89
C VAL A 244 -19.98 -13.50 10.73
N TYR A 245 -19.54 -14.11 11.83
CA TYR A 245 -18.52 -15.15 11.80
C TYR A 245 -19.12 -16.55 11.64
N ASP A 246 -18.41 -17.43 10.94
CA ASP A 246 -18.73 -18.86 10.95
C ASP A 246 -18.43 -19.44 12.34
N LYS A 247 -19.48 -19.76 13.10
CA LYS A 247 -19.33 -20.27 14.48
C LYS A 247 -18.52 -21.57 14.56
N SER A 248 -18.49 -22.37 13.48
CA SER A 248 -17.80 -23.66 13.48
C SER A 248 -16.27 -23.55 13.52
N ILE A 249 -15.72 -22.37 13.19
CA ILE A 249 -14.26 -22.13 13.21
C ILE A 249 -13.72 -21.91 14.63
N PHE A 250 -14.60 -21.54 15.58
CA PHE A 250 -14.21 -21.21 16.93
C PHE A 250 -13.95 -22.48 17.72
N ASN A 251 -12.76 -22.59 18.27
CA ASN A 251 -12.35 -23.69 19.11
C ASN A 251 -11.75 -23.11 20.40
N ASN A 252 -12.47 -23.24 21.52
CA ASN A 252 -12.13 -22.63 22.81
C ASN A 252 -11.83 -21.12 22.67
N ASP A 253 -12.77 -20.38 22.08
CA ASP A 253 -12.70 -18.93 21.80
C ASP A 253 -11.54 -18.48 20.91
N LYS A 254 -10.90 -19.41 20.19
CA LYS A 254 -9.81 -19.13 19.25
C LYS A 254 -10.19 -19.51 17.84
N VAL A 255 -9.68 -18.76 16.88
CA VAL A 255 -9.84 -18.99 15.44
C VAL A 255 -8.49 -19.34 14.85
N PHE A 256 -8.49 -20.30 13.91
CA PHE A 256 -7.32 -20.64 13.14
C PHE A 256 -7.14 -19.67 11.97
N PHE A 257 -5.94 -19.10 11.84
CA PHE A 257 -5.53 -18.30 10.69
C PHE A 257 -4.49 -19.08 9.89
N ASN A 258 -4.75 -19.28 8.60
CA ASN A 258 -3.79 -19.90 7.68
C ASN A 258 -2.74 -18.88 7.24
N ILE A 259 -1.84 -18.48 8.14
CA ILE A 259 -0.84 -17.46 7.86
C ILE A 259 0.43 -18.09 7.28
N LYS A 260 0.95 -17.54 6.16
CA LYS A 260 2.26 -17.90 5.59
C LYS A 260 3.26 -16.76 5.73
N ARG A 261 4.44 -17.08 6.26
CA ARG A 261 5.59 -16.14 6.29
C ARG A 261 6.14 -15.87 4.88
N ARG A 262 6.37 -16.94 4.11
CA ARG A 262 6.79 -16.85 2.70
C ARG A 262 5.53 -16.60 1.87
N VAL A 263 5.22 -15.31 1.67
CA VAL A 263 3.98 -14.82 1.05
C VAL A 263 3.85 -15.29 -0.41
N PRO A 264 2.72 -15.89 -0.80
CA PRO A 264 2.42 -16.25 -2.19
C PRO A 264 2.33 -15.04 -3.15
N ASN A 265 2.66 -15.26 -4.44
CA ASN A 265 2.72 -14.19 -5.46
C ASN A 265 1.36 -13.52 -5.74
N ASP A 266 0.25 -14.26 -5.67
CA ASP A 266 -1.11 -13.76 -5.94
C ASP A 266 -1.47 -12.57 -5.03
N LYS A 267 -0.96 -12.57 -3.81
CA LYS A 267 -1.12 -11.47 -2.85
C LYS A 267 -0.46 -10.18 -3.35
N CYS A 268 0.72 -10.31 -3.94
CA CYS A 268 1.44 -9.18 -4.54
C CYS A 268 0.74 -8.73 -5.83
N TYR A 269 0.32 -9.68 -6.68
CA TYR A 269 -0.31 -9.39 -7.96
C TYR A 269 -1.62 -8.64 -7.83
N TYR A 270 -2.36 -8.78 -6.73
CA TYR A 270 -3.56 -8.00 -6.51
C TYR A 270 -3.29 -6.48 -6.65
N CYS A 271 -2.19 -5.99 -6.05
CA CYS A 271 -1.80 -4.58 -6.10
C CYS A 271 -0.71 -4.23 -7.12
N HIS A 272 0.09 -5.19 -7.56
CA HIS A 272 1.26 -4.95 -8.42
C HIS A 272 1.15 -5.51 -9.84
N SER A 273 -0.02 -6.05 -10.22
CA SER A 273 -0.23 -6.47 -11.61
C SER A 273 -0.14 -5.28 -12.55
N THR A 274 0.46 -5.54 -13.70
CA THR A 274 0.49 -4.64 -14.84
C THR A 274 0.00 -5.41 -16.04
N ALA A 275 -0.76 -4.76 -16.90
CA ALA A 275 -1.28 -5.38 -18.10
C ALA A 275 -1.08 -4.46 -19.30
N ASN A 276 -0.66 -5.04 -20.42
CA ASN A 276 -0.46 -4.35 -21.68
C ASN A 276 -1.82 -4.13 -22.34
N VAL A 277 -1.98 -2.98 -23.01
CA VAL A 277 -3.20 -2.65 -23.74
C VAL A 277 -2.96 -2.84 -25.23
N ILE A 278 -3.74 -3.74 -25.84
CA ILE A 278 -3.81 -3.91 -27.29
C ILE A 278 -4.95 -3.03 -27.78
N ALA A 279 -4.64 -1.75 -28.03
CA ALA A 279 -5.63 -0.71 -28.29
C ALA A 279 -6.54 -1.03 -29.49
N ALA A 280 -5.97 -1.59 -30.57
CA ALA A 280 -6.71 -1.95 -31.78
C ALA A 280 -7.80 -3.02 -31.55
N GLU A 281 -7.64 -3.84 -30.52
CA GLU A 281 -8.57 -4.93 -30.20
C GLU A 281 -9.40 -4.65 -28.94
N ASN A 282 -9.20 -3.49 -28.30
CA ASN A 282 -9.74 -3.18 -26.98
C ASN A 282 -9.48 -4.29 -25.94
N LYS A 283 -8.29 -4.93 -26.02
CA LYS A 283 -7.91 -6.06 -25.16
C LYS A 283 -6.81 -5.67 -24.17
N ILE A 284 -6.84 -6.36 -23.04
CA ILE A 284 -5.80 -6.30 -22.02
C ILE A 284 -5.09 -7.64 -22.01
N ASP A 285 -3.77 -7.61 -22.13
CA ASP A 285 -2.90 -8.77 -22.01
C ASP A 285 -2.10 -8.67 -20.70
N SER A 286 -2.15 -9.72 -19.89
CA SER A 286 -1.37 -9.79 -18.65
C SER A 286 0.11 -10.04 -18.88
N GLY A 287 0.52 -10.31 -20.13
CA GLY A 287 1.89 -10.50 -20.55
C GLY A 287 2.39 -11.93 -20.33
N GLY A 288 3.65 -12.16 -20.70
CA GLY A 288 4.34 -13.44 -20.49
C GLY A 288 4.81 -13.63 -19.05
N GLU A 289 5.00 -14.90 -18.66
CA GLU A 289 5.49 -15.28 -17.33
C GLU A 289 6.95 -14.81 -17.10
N ASP A 290 7.24 -14.32 -15.89
CA ASP A 290 8.58 -13.91 -15.47
C ASP A 290 9.53 -15.12 -15.33
N VAL A 291 10.75 -15.01 -15.86
CA VAL A 291 11.73 -16.11 -15.91
C VAL A 291 12.20 -16.56 -14.51
N HIS A 292 12.19 -15.67 -13.53
CA HIS A 292 12.53 -15.99 -12.14
C HIS A 292 11.41 -16.81 -11.50
N LEU A 293 10.15 -16.44 -11.77
CA LEU A 293 8.99 -17.20 -11.30
C LEU A 293 8.93 -18.60 -11.91
N LYS A 294 9.19 -18.69 -13.21
CA LYS A 294 9.33 -19.98 -13.91
C LYS A 294 10.46 -20.85 -13.34
N SER A 295 11.50 -20.22 -12.77
CA SER A 295 12.60 -20.89 -12.08
C SER A 295 12.26 -21.29 -10.64
N GLY A 296 11.02 -21.06 -10.18
CA GLY A 296 10.53 -21.42 -8.84
C GLY A 296 10.76 -20.37 -7.76
N LEU A 297 11.25 -19.19 -8.12
CA LEU A 297 11.31 -18.05 -7.20
C LEU A 297 9.94 -17.40 -7.06
N ILE A 298 9.75 -16.68 -5.96
CA ILE A 298 8.55 -15.87 -5.72
C ILE A 298 8.95 -14.45 -5.35
N CYS A 299 8.00 -13.51 -5.37
CA CYS A 299 8.25 -12.08 -5.15
C CYS A 299 9.12 -11.83 -3.91
N VAL A 300 8.82 -12.51 -2.80
CA VAL A 300 9.50 -12.32 -1.51
C VAL A 300 10.87 -12.99 -1.38
N ASP A 301 11.32 -13.75 -2.39
CA ASP A 301 12.70 -14.26 -2.42
C ASP A 301 13.70 -13.15 -2.80
N CYS A 302 13.25 -12.12 -3.53
CA CYS A 302 14.00 -10.90 -3.81
C CYS A 302 13.55 -9.74 -2.90
N HIS A 303 12.24 -9.49 -2.85
CA HIS A 303 11.62 -8.49 -1.99
C HIS A 303 11.34 -9.06 -0.61
N THR A 304 12.40 -9.29 0.17
CA THR A 304 12.25 -9.80 1.55
C THR A 304 12.20 -8.65 2.55
N ASN A 305 11.70 -8.93 3.76
CA ASN A 305 11.64 -7.97 4.86
C ASN A 305 11.79 -8.64 6.23
N GLY A 306 12.21 -7.83 7.21
CA GLY A 306 12.16 -8.18 8.63
C GLY A 306 10.79 -7.89 9.24
N LEU A 307 10.73 -7.95 10.58
CA LEU A 307 9.53 -7.57 11.35
C LEU A 307 9.08 -6.13 11.08
N ASN A 308 10.03 -5.23 10.80
CA ASN A 308 9.77 -3.83 10.45
C ASN A 308 9.05 -3.64 9.11
N HIS A 309 8.85 -4.70 8.32
CA HIS A 309 8.24 -4.64 6.99
C HIS A 309 8.91 -3.61 6.06
N ASP A 310 10.20 -3.36 6.30
CA ASP A 310 11.07 -2.59 5.43
C ASP A 310 11.48 -3.48 4.25
N MET A 311 10.60 -3.56 3.26
CA MET A 311 10.75 -4.36 2.06
C MET A 311 12.00 -3.95 1.26
N ILE A 312 12.84 -4.93 0.93
CA ILE A 312 13.97 -4.72 0.03
C ILE A 312 13.43 -4.38 -1.37
N ARG A 313 14.02 -3.37 -2.01
CA ARG A 313 13.59 -2.86 -3.32
C ARG A 313 14.54 -3.21 -4.46
N GLY A 314 15.74 -3.70 -4.14
CA GLY A 314 16.65 -4.37 -5.07
C GLY A 314 17.35 -3.45 -6.06
N PHE A 315 17.41 -2.14 -5.78
CA PHE A 315 18.14 -1.19 -6.63
C PHE A 315 19.57 -0.98 -6.12
N GLU A 316 20.47 -0.58 -7.02
CA GLU A 316 21.93 -0.67 -6.84
C GLU A 316 22.43 0.08 -5.59
N ASN A 317 21.84 1.23 -5.27
CA ASN A 317 22.25 2.08 -4.16
C ASN A 317 21.57 1.76 -2.82
N GLU A 318 20.60 0.85 -2.78
CA GLU A 318 19.82 0.58 -1.56
C GLU A 318 20.73 0.20 -0.39
N SER A 319 21.75 -0.63 -0.66
CA SER A 319 22.76 -1.04 0.32
C SER A 319 23.52 0.13 0.97
N ARG A 320 23.90 1.13 0.16
CA ARG A 320 24.61 2.32 0.63
C ARG A 320 23.68 3.22 1.43
N MET A 321 22.46 3.42 0.95
CA MET A 321 21.47 4.29 1.58
C MET A 321 21.00 3.76 2.92
N LYS A 322 20.77 2.46 3.03
CA LYS A 322 20.37 1.80 4.29
C LYS A 322 21.56 1.40 5.16
N ASN A 323 22.79 1.66 4.72
CA ASN A 323 24.03 1.23 5.37
C ASN A 323 24.04 -0.28 5.72
N ASP A 324 23.55 -1.11 4.79
CA ASP A 324 23.50 -2.57 4.93
C ASP A 324 24.06 -3.25 3.68
N LEU A 325 25.28 -3.80 3.81
CA LEU A 325 25.98 -4.49 2.73
C LEU A 325 25.26 -5.75 2.24
N LYS A 326 24.41 -6.39 3.06
CA LYS A 326 23.68 -7.61 2.67
C LYS A 326 22.69 -7.35 1.54
N LEU A 327 22.19 -6.12 1.44
CA LEU A 327 21.24 -5.70 0.42
C LEU A 327 21.83 -5.78 -1.00
N LYS A 328 23.16 -5.72 -1.14
CA LYS A 328 23.83 -5.94 -2.43
C LYS A 328 23.51 -7.30 -3.05
N SER A 329 23.22 -8.30 -2.23
CA SER A 329 22.88 -9.65 -2.71
C SER A 329 21.46 -9.76 -3.29
N PHE A 330 20.65 -8.70 -3.26
CA PHE A 330 19.28 -8.68 -3.77
C PHE A 330 19.12 -7.80 -5.03
N THR A 331 20.22 -7.38 -5.64
CA THR A 331 20.22 -6.71 -6.95
C THR A 331 20.47 -7.71 -8.07
N CYS A 332 20.23 -7.32 -9.33
CA CYS A 332 20.56 -8.15 -10.49
C CYS A 332 22.04 -8.58 -10.46
N GLU A 333 22.95 -7.62 -10.25
CA GLU A 333 24.39 -7.88 -10.15
C GLU A 333 24.72 -8.80 -8.97
N GLY A 334 24.01 -8.67 -7.85
CA GLY A 334 24.20 -9.47 -6.65
C GLY A 334 23.92 -10.96 -6.79
N CYS A 335 23.10 -11.36 -7.78
CA CYS A 335 22.82 -12.76 -8.10
C CYS A 335 23.61 -13.25 -9.33
N HIS A 336 23.71 -12.39 -10.36
CA HIS A 336 24.20 -12.77 -11.67
C HIS A 336 25.70 -12.49 -11.88
N LEU A 337 26.26 -11.47 -11.23
CA LEU A 337 27.63 -11.01 -11.48
C LEU A 337 28.57 -11.27 -10.30
N GLN A 338 29.85 -11.39 -10.63
CA GLN A 338 30.91 -11.67 -9.68
C GLN A 338 31.50 -10.37 -9.11
N ASN A 339 30.69 -9.60 -8.37
CA ASN A 339 31.12 -8.37 -7.69
C ASN A 339 30.96 -8.47 -6.16
N GLY A 340 31.34 -9.61 -5.58
CA GLY A 340 31.36 -9.80 -4.13
C GLY A 340 32.39 -8.88 -3.46
N ILE A 341 31.97 -8.11 -2.46
CA ILE A 341 32.89 -7.50 -1.50
C ILE A 341 33.08 -8.49 -0.36
N GLY A 342 34.30 -9.01 -0.19
CA GLY A 342 34.69 -9.88 0.91
C GLY A 342 34.29 -11.35 0.74
N SER A 343 33.99 -12.04 1.86
CA SER A 343 33.80 -13.48 1.98
C SER A 343 32.37 -13.99 1.68
N ILE A 344 31.51 -13.17 1.04
CA ILE A 344 30.13 -13.55 0.70
C ILE A 344 30.09 -13.94 -0.79
N PRO A 345 29.88 -15.22 -1.15
CA PRO A 345 29.70 -15.62 -2.54
C PRO A 345 28.42 -14.99 -3.10
N SER A 346 28.55 -14.09 -4.08
CA SER A 346 27.41 -13.47 -4.79
C SER A 346 27.07 -14.17 -6.12
N ARG A 347 27.95 -15.04 -6.60
CA ARG A 347 27.77 -15.73 -7.88
C ARG A 347 26.80 -16.91 -7.73
N GLY A 348 25.76 -16.96 -8.57
CA GLY A 348 24.85 -18.11 -8.63
C GLY A 348 23.90 -18.21 -7.44
N LYS A 349 23.64 -17.09 -6.74
CA LYS A 349 22.66 -17.05 -5.66
C LYS A 349 21.31 -17.56 -6.19
N LEU A 350 20.70 -18.50 -5.46
CA LEU A 350 19.44 -19.16 -5.85
C LEU A 350 19.49 -19.84 -7.24
N GLY A 351 20.68 -20.22 -7.72
CA GLY A 351 20.84 -20.85 -9.03
C GLY A 351 20.88 -19.88 -10.21
N ALA A 352 21.07 -18.58 -9.97
CA ALA A 352 21.10 -17.58 -11.03
C ALA A 352 22.21 -17.84 -12.08
N PRO A 353 21.90 -17.82 -13.38
CA PRO A 353 22.90 -17.98 -14.43
C PRO A 353 23.81 -16.75 -14.51
N VAL A 354 25.06 -16.94 -14.97
CA VAL A 354 25.97 -15.82 -15.23
C VAL A 354 25.83 -15.38 -16.69
N PRO A 355 25.41 -14.13 -16.97
CA PRO A 355 25.26 -13.65 -18.33
C PRO A 355 26.64 -13.37 -18.94
N LEU A 356 26.87 -13.87 -20.17
CA LEU A 356 28.13 -13.65 -20.88
C LEU A 356 28.17 -12.30 -21.62
N HIS A 357 27.01 -11.73 -21.96
CA HIS A 357 26.86 -10.48 -22.74
C HIS A 357 27.77 -10.41 -23.99
N LEU A 358 27.97 -11.53 -24.70
CA LEU A 358 28.85 -11.59 -25.87
C LEU A 358 28.40 -10.59 -26.96
N GLY A 359 29.34 -9.78 -27.43
CA GLY A 359 29.08 -8.77 -28.46
C GLY A 359 28.47 -7.46 -27.95
N LEU A 360 28.18 -7.33 -26.65
CA LEU A 360 27.70 -6.08 -26.07
C LEU A 360 28.88 -5.16 -25.69
N PRO A 361 28.94 -3.92 -26.19
CA PRO A 361 29.97 -2.96 -25.77
C PRO A 361 29.88 -2.65 -24.27
N SER A 362 31.02 -2.56 -23.57
CA SER A 362 31.08 -2.35 -22.12
C SER A 362 30.30 -1.12 -21.64
N VAL A 363 30.27 -0.05 -22.44
CA VAL A 363 29.51 1.18 -22.17
C VAL A 363 28.02 0.91 -21.90
N HIS A 364 27.43 -0.15 -22.45
CA HIS A 364 26.04 -0.50 -22.14
C HIS A 364 25.89 -0.94 -20.68
N LEU A 365 26.80 -1.74 -20.15
CA LEU A 365 26.75 -2.18 -18.75
C LEU A 365 27.03 -1.01 -17.77
N GLU A 366 27.75 0.01 -18.23
CA GLU A 366 28.03 1.23 -17.46
C GLU A 366 26.87 2.22 -17.49
N LYS A 367 26.17 2.37 -18.63
CA LYS A 367 25.18 3.43 -18.87
C LYS A 367 23.73 2.96 -18.92
N VAL A 368 23.49 1.66 -18.99
CA VAL A 368 22.14 1.09 -19.13
C VAL A 368 21.91 0.12 -17.97
N SER A 369 20.75 0.21 -17.34
CA SER A 369 20.32 -0.72 -16.30
C SER A 369 20.02 -2.11 -16.89
N CYS A 370 20.16 -3.17 -16.08
CA CYS A 370 19.82 -4.53 -16.52
C CYS A 370 18.35 -4.65 -16.97
N THR A 371 17.45 -3.91 -16.31
CA THR A 371 16.01 -3.95 -16.57
C THR A 371 15.62 -3.35 -17.91
N THR A 372 16.44 -2.51 -18.53
CA THR A 372 16.18 -1.97 -19.88
C THR A 372 16.01 -3.07 -20.93
N CYS A 373 16.81 -4.13 -20.86
CA CYS A 373 16.73 -5.24 -21.80
C CYS A 373 16.04 -6.48 -21.21
N HIS A 374 16.02 -6.62 -19.88
CA HIS A 374 15.56 -7.85 -19.20
C HIS A 374 14.25 -7.69 -18.40
N SER A 375 13.53 -6.59 -18.54
CA SER A 375 12.26 -6.37 -17.82
C SER A 375 11.23 -5.65 -18.68
N GLY A 376 9.97 -6.08 -18.56
CA GLY A 376 8.84 -5.48 -19.26
C GLY A 376 8.78 -5.83 -20.75
N ILE A 377 8.13 -4.98 -21.53
CA ILE A 377 8.02 -5.14 -22.98
C ILE A 377 9.40 -4.89 -23.60
N TRP A 378 9.77 -5.73 -24.58
CA TRP A 378 11.00 -5.55 -25.34
C TRP A 378 11.12 -4.13 -25.91
N PRO A 379 12.31 -3.51 -25.88
CA PRO A 379 12.52 -2.20 -26.48
C PRO A 379 12.11 -2.20 -27.96
N GLY A 380 11.32 -1.21 -28.35
CA GLY A 380 10.88 -0.98 -29.73
C GLY A 380 10.78 0.51 -30.04
N GLU A 381 10.35 0.85 -31.24
CA GLU A 381 10.24 2.26 -31.69
C GLU A 381 9.17 3.06 -30.92
N ASN A 382 8.15 2.37 -30.39
CA ASN A 382 7.01 3.00 -29.71
C ASN A 382 6.80 2.44 -28.30
N SER A 383 6.36 3.30 -27.39
CA SER A 383 5.82 2.90 -26.09
C SER A 383 4.40 2.34 -26.24
N ASN A 384 3.97 1.52 -25.28
CA ASN A 384 2.64 0.92 -25.26
C ASN A 384 1.82 1.48 -24.11
N LEU A 385 0.49 1.51 -24.27
CA LEU A 385 -0.40 1.76 -23.15
C LEU A 385 -0.38 0.56 -22.21
N VAL A 386 -0.32 0.85 -20.91
CA VAL A 386 -0.36 -0.15 -19.84
C VAL A 386 -1.37 0.25 -18.78
N LYS A 387 -1.94 -0.77 -18.11
CA LYS A 387 -2.76 -0.61 -16.92
C LYS A 387 -2.05 -1.20 -15.72
N THR A 388 -2.26 -0.60 -14.56
CA THR A 388 -1.72 -1.06 -13.28
C THR A 388 -2.88 -1.33 -12.32
N SER A 389 -2.76 -2.29 -11.41
CA SER A 389 -3.80 -2.53 -10.42
C SER A 389 -4.13 -1.28 -9.61
N ARG A 390 -3.13 -0.52 -9.18
CA ARG A 390 -3.35 0.68 -8.34
C ARG A 390 -4.03 1.82 -9.07
N ALA A 391 -3.71 2.05 -10.35
CA ALA A 391 -4.30 3.14 -11.12
C ALA A 391 -5.66 2.78 -11.74
N HIS A 392 -5.87 1.50 -12.08
CA HIS A 392 -7.04 1.04 -12.85
C HIS A 392 -7.93 0.05 -12.09
N LYS A 393 -7.61 -0.24 -10.83
CA LYS A 393 -8.33 -1.18 -9.96
C LYS A 393 -8.49 -2.57 -10.59
N LEU A 394 -7.43 -3.08 -11.21
CA LEU A 394 -7.40 -4.46 -11.72
C LEU A 394 -7.70 -5.44 -10.58
N GLY A 395 -8.38 -6.54 -10.86
CA GLY A 395 -8.84 -7.49 -9.84
C GLY A 395 -10.14 -7.09 -9.12
N VAL A 396 -10.52 -5.81 -9.04
CA VAL A 396 -11.76 -5.37 -8.39
C VAL A 396 -12.98 -5.62 -9.30
N PRO A 397 -14.01 -6.37 -8.85
CA PRO A 397 -15.23 -6.61 -9.64
C PRO A 397 -16.01 -5.33 -9.94
N GLY A 398 -16.68 -5.29 -11.09
CA GLY A 398 -17.58 -4.18 -11.46
C GLY A 398 -16.90 -2.85 -11.83
N ILE A 399 -15.57 -2.79 -11.87
CA ILE A 399 -14.84 -1.59 -12.32
C ILE A 399 -14.61 -1.64 -13.83
N ASN A 400 -14.86 -0.51 -14.52
CA ASN A 400 -14.53 -0.32 -15.93
C ASN A 400 -13.01 -0.43 -16.13
N LYS A 401 -12.62 -1.35 -17.01
CA LYS A 401 -11.22 -1.64 -17.36
C LYS A 401 -11.05 -1.61 -18.88
N SER A 402 -11.89 -0.90 -19.62
CA SER A 402 -11.74 -0.77 -21.07
C SER A 402 -10.34 -0.26 -21.44
N ALA A 403 -9.84 -0.59 -22.63
CA ALA A 403 -8.50 -0.20 -23.06
C ALA A 403 -8.25 1.30 -22.88
N MET A 404 -9.27 2.12 -23.16
CA MET A 404 -9.19 3.58 -23.18
C MET A 404 -9.57 4.27 -21.87
N VAL A 405 -9.95 3.54 -20.81
CA VAL A 405 -10.22 4.18 -19.51
C VAL A 405 -8.95 4.86 -18.97
N PHE A 406 -9.11 6.08 -18.46
CA PHE A 406 -8.06 6.85 -17.82
C PHE A 406 -7.63 6.22 -16.47
N PRO A 407 -6.39 6.45 -16.03
CA PRO A 407 -5.36 7.27 -16.67
C PRO A 407 -4.60 6.54 -17.78
N HIS A 408 -4.20 7.24 -18.84
CA HIS A 408 -3.32 6.66 -19.87
C HIS A 408 -1.87 6.66 -19.39
N ILE A 409 -1.33 5.47 -19.16
CA ILE A 409 0.06 5.25 -18.74
C ILE A 409 0.80 4.58 -19.89
N GLN A 410 1.95 5.14 -20.28
CA GLN A 410 2.80 4.60 -21.34
C GLN A 410 4.02 3.88 -20.77
N SER A 411 4.38 2.74 -21.35
CA SER A 411 5.55 1.95 -20.97
C SER A 411 6.04 1.03 -22.10
N PRO A 412 7.35 0.72 -22.16
CA PRO A 412 8.43 1.40 -21.47
C PRO A 412 8.71 2.78 -22.10
N VAL A 413 9.09 3.74 -21.28
CA VAL A 413 9.75 4.98 -21.70
C VAL A 413 11.15 4.97 -21.10
N PHE A 414 12.19 5.02 -21.90
CA PHE A 414 13.57 4.94 -21.41
C PHE A 414 14.08 6.31 -20.99
N ALA A 415 14.45 6.44 -19.72
CA ALA A 415 14.96 7.68 -19.15
C ALA A 415 16.15 7.41 -18.23
N ALA A 416 17.01 8.42 -18.06
CA ALA A 416 18.11 8.34 -17.10
C ALA A 416 17.54 8.39 -15.66
N ASN A 417 17.98 7.44 -14.83
CA ASN A 417 17.71 7.44 -13.40
C ASN A 417 18.65 8.39 -12.64
N GLU A 418 18.50 8.45 -11.32
CA GLU A 418 19.29 9.33 -10.44
C GLU A 418 20.81 9.03 -10.49
N ASN A 419 21.21 7.86 -10.97
CA ASN A 419 22.60 7.46 -11.17
C ASN A 419 23.10 7.71 -12.60
N GLY A 420 22.27 8.30 -13.47
CA GLY A 420 22.58 8.53 -14.87
C GLY A 420 22.54 7.27 -15.74
N LYS A 421 22.01 6.13 -15.22
CA LYS A 421 21.76 4.93 -16.03
C LYS A 421 20.39 5.00 -16.69
N ILE A 422 20.30 4.56 -17.94
CA ILE A 422 19.03 4.45 -18.68
C ILE A 422 18.26 3.25 -18.14
N GLU A 423 17.01 3.47 -17.72
CA GLU A 423 16.10 2.43 -17.23
C GLU A 423 14.66 2.61 -17.78
N PRO A 424 13.86 1.54 -17.85
CA PRO A 424 12.48 1.65 -18.29
C PRO A 424 11.63 2.32 -17.21
N GLN A 425 10.90 3.35 -17.60
CA GLN A 425 9.95 4.08 -16.77
C GLN A 425 8.53 3.94 -17.32
N ARG A 426 7.57 4.39 -16.50
CA ARG A 426 6.20 4.65 -16.92
C ARG A 426 6.00 6.16 -17.05
N LEU A 427 5.40 6.58 -18.15
CA LEU A 427 5.04 7.98 -18.38
C LEU A 427 3.55 8.16 -18.15
N LEU A 428 3.21 9.19 -17.39
CA LEU A 428 1.86 9.72 -17.25
C LEU A 428 1.90 11.20 -17.60
N TRP A 429 0.98 11.65 -18.45
CA TRP A 429 0.79 13.07 -18.70
C TRP A 429 -0.24 13.63 -17.70
N ALA A 430 0.23 14.46 -16.76
CA ALA A 430 -0.66 15.08 -15.79
C ALA A 430 -1.53 16.16 -16.46
N SER A 431 -2.81 16.20 -16.09
CA SER A 431 -3.78 17.22 -16.51
C SER A 431 -4.51 17.69 -15.27
N TYR A 432 -4.40 18.95 -14.88
CA TYR A 432 -5.04 19.46 -13.67
C TYR A 432 -5.19 20.98 -13.73
N TRP A 433 -6.07 21.50 -12.87
CA TRP A 433 -6.30 22.92 -12.74
C TRP A 433 -5.38 23.51 -11.67
N ALA A 434 -4.81 24.66 -11.97
CA ALA A 434 -3.85 25.34 -11.12
C ALA A 434 -4.01 26.85 -11.22
N GLN A 435 -3.62 27.55 -10.16
CA GLN A 435 -3.46 29.01 -10.18
C GLN A 435 -2.00 29.37 -10.47
N LEU A 436 -1.80 30.43 -11.25
CA LEU A 436 -0.50 31.07 -11.40
C LEU A 436 -0.38 32.17 -10.34
N LYS A 437 0.44 31.93 -9.32
CA LYS A 437 0.68 32.88 -8.23
C LYS A 437 2.17 33.19 -8.15
N ASP A 438 2.53 34.46 -8.30
CA ASP A 438 3.93 34.92 -8.25
C ASP A 438 4.88 34.14 -9.17
N GLY A 439 4.40 33.77 -10.37
CA GLY A 439 5.15 32.98 -11.35
C GLY A 439 5.25 31.48 -11.02
N LYS A 440 4.64 31.00 -9.94
CA LYS A 440 4.56 29.59 -9.56
C LYS A 440 3.19 29.00 -9.87
N ILE A 441 3.18 27.77 -10.37
CA ILE A 441 1.97 27.00 -10.62
C ILE A 441 1.63 26.24 -9.34
N GLU A 442 0.48 26.55 -8.74
CA GLU A 442 -0.04 25.87 -7.55
C GLU A 442 -1.34 25.14 -7.91
N PRO A 443 -1.44 23.81 -7.69
CA PRO A 443 -2.65 23.07 -8.02
C PRO A 443 -3.84 23.58 -7.19
N LEU A 444 -5.02 23.64 -7.82
CA LEU A 444 -6.25 23.91 -7.09
C LEU A 444 -6.68 22.68 -6.27
N HIS A 445 -7.41 22.92 -5.19
CA HIS A 445 -7.98 21.83 -4.41
C HIS A 445 -8.98 21.04 -5.26
N VAL A 446 -8.96 19.70 -5.18
CA VAL A 446 -9.83 18.85 -6.02
C VAL A 446 -11.32 19.14 -5.81
N ASN A 447 -11.71 19.54 -4.60
CA ASN A 447 -13.08 19.89 -4.26
C ASN A 447 -13.50 21.29 -4.72
N SER A 448 -12.57 22.23 -4.92
CA SER A 448 -12.90 23.59 -5.40
C SER A 448 -13.20 23.65 -6.90
N ILE A 449 -12.77 22.62 -7.65
CA ILE A 449 -12.90 22.55 -9.10
C ILE A 449 -14.34 22.18 -9.51
N ALA A 450 -14.98 21.31 -8.73
CA ALA A 450 -16.27 20.69 -9.06
C ALA A 450 -17.40 21.71 -9.31
N ASP A 451 -17.48 22.77 -8.50
CA ASP A 451 -18.56 23.75 -8.61
C ASP A 451 -18.32 24.82 -9.70
N SER A 452 -17.05 25.06 -10.03
CA SER A 452 -16.66 26.16 -10.93
C SER A 452 -16.68 25.77 -12.41
N LEU A 453 -16.43 24.49 -12.74
CA LEU A 453 -16.30 24.02 -14.13
C LEU A 453 -17.55 23.33 -14.69
N ALA A 454 -18.46 22.88 -13.83
CA ALA A 454 -19.73 22.27 -14.26
C ALA A 454 -20.55 23.18 -15.19
N ILE A 455 -20.36 24.50 -15.07
CA ILE A 455 -21.01 25.52 -15.91
C ILE A 455 -20.32 25.65 -17.29
N ILE A 456 -19.03 25.32 -17.39
CA ILE A 456 -18.19 25.57 -18.58
C ILE A 456 -18.09 24.31 -19.45
N LEU A 457 -18.01 23.13 -18.85
CA LEU A 457 -17.89 21.87 -19.57
C LEU A 457 -19.28 21.38 -19.99
N LYS A 458 -19.69 21.67 -21.24
CA LYS A 458 -20.81 20.96 -21.86
C LYS A 458 -20.43 19.49 -22.03
N THR A 459 -21.10 18.62 -21.30
CA THR A 459 -20.87 17.16 -21.17
C THR A 459 -21.01 16.31 -22.45
N ASP A 460 -21.09 16.91 -23.64
CA ASP A 460 -21.38 16.18 -24.89
C ASP A 460 -20.23 15.30 -25.38
N SER A 461 -18.98 15.54 -24.95
CA SER A 461 -17.81 14.74 -25.36
C SER A 461 -17.32 13.71 -24.34
N LEU A 462 -17.90 13.65 -23.13
CA LEU A 462 -17.48 12.74 -22.06
C LEU A 462 -18.38 11.49 -21.89
N LYS A 463 -19.59 11.50 -22.48
CA LYS A 463 -20.55 10.38 -22.36
C LYS A 463 -20.06 9.05 -22.94
N THR A 464 -18.97 9.03 -23.68
CA THR A 464 -18.37 7.81 -24.23
C THR A 464 -17.40 7.10 -23.28
N TYR A 465 -17.14 7.63 -22.07
CA TYR A 465 -16.15 7.10 -21.14
C TYR A 465 -16.71 6.61 -19.79
N ASP A 466 -17.97 6.92 -19.47
CA ASP A 466 -18.66 6.50 -18.24
C ASP A 466 -19.40 5.15 -18.39
N GLU A 467 -19.41 4.54 -19.58
CA GLU A 467 -19.98 3.20 -19.85
C GLU A 467 -18.94 2.07 -19.74
#